data_AF-A0A5N3CPU4-F1
#
_entry.id   AF-A0A5N3CPU4-F1
#
_cell.length_a   1.000
_cell.length_b   1.000
_cell.length_c   1.000
_cell.angle_alpha   90.00
_cell.angle_beta   90.00
_cell.angle_gamma   90.00
#
_symmetry.space_group_name_H-M   'P 1'
#
loop_
_entity.id
_entity.type
_entity.pdbx_description
1 polymer ?
#
loop_
_entity_poly.entity_id
_entity_poly.type
_entity_poly.pdbx_seq_one_letter_code
_entity_poly.pdbx_strand_id
1 'polypeptide(L)'
;LDGNARQNLATFCQTWDDENVHKLMDLSINKNWIDKEEYPQSAAIDLRCVNMVADLWHAPAPKNGQAVGTNTIGSSEACMLGGMAMKWRWRKRMEAAGKPTDKPNLVCGPVQICWHKFARYWDVELREIPMRPGQLFMDPKRMIEACDENTIGVVPTFGVTYTGNYEFPQPLHDALDKFQADTGIDIDMHID
;
A
#
# COMPACT_ATOMS: atom_id res chain seq x y z
N LEU A 1 0.30 10.62 33.74
CA LEU A 1 1.46 9.73 33.94
C LEU A 1 2.12 9.35 32.62
N ASP A 2 1.44 9.54 31.48
CA ASP A 2 2.06 9.40 30.15
C ASP A 2 2.93 10.62 29.77
N GLY A 3 3.82 10.39 28.80
CA GLY A 3 4.66 11.43 28.21
C GLY A 3 3.85 12.43 27.39
N ASN A 4 4.41 13.63 27.22
CA ASN A 4 3.81 14.64 26.35
C ASN A 4 3.95 14.21 24.87
N ALA A 5 2.83 14.02 24.17
CA ALA A 5 2.82 13.61 22.77
C ALA A 5 3.64 14.55 21.86
N ARG A 6 3.65 15.87 22.16
CA ARG A 6 4.42 16.87 21.41
C ARG A 6 5.94 16.71 21.54
N GLN A 7 6.39 15.92 22.51
CA GLN A 7 7.81 15.61 22.75
C GLN A 7 8.18 14.20 22.26
N ASN A 8 7.23 13.45 21.69
CA ASN A 8 7.49 12.13 21.12
C ASN A 8 8.10 12.26 19.72
N LEU A 9 9.42 12.17 19.64
CA LEU A 9 10.17 12.22 18.38
C LEU A 9 10.30 10.86 17.68
N ALA A 10 9.65 9.81 18.21
CA ALA A 10 9.72 8.45 17.69
C ALA A 10 8.51 8.05 16.82
N THR A 11 7.53 8.94 16.66
CA THR A 11 6.29 8.65 15.90
C THR A 11 6.18 9.51 14.65
N PHE A 12 5.60 8.93 13.60
CA PHE A 12 5.15 9.66 12.41
C PHE A 12 3.74 10.25 12.57
N CYS A 13 3.00 9.86 13.62
CA CYS A 13 1.64 10.35 13.83
C CYS A 13 1.62 11.84 14.20
N GLN A 14 0.67 12.58 13.63
CA GLN A 14 0.40 13.96 14.01
C GLN A 14 0.02 14.06 15.49
N THR A 15 0.55 15.08 16.18
CA THR A 15 0.32 15.29 17.63
C THR A 15 -0.22 16.69 17.95
N TRP A 16 -0.67 17.43 16.93
CA TRP A 16 -1.27 18.74 17.06
C TRP A 16 -2.19 19.03 15.88
N ASP A 17 -3.36 19.58 16.19
CA ASP A 17 -4.33 20.06 15.21
C ASP A 17 -4.87 21.41 15.70
N ASP A 18 -5.39 22.22 14.78
CA ASP A 18 -5.95 23.52 15.15
C ASP A 18 -7.37 23.40 15.74
N GLU A 19 -7.85 24.47 16.37
CA GLU A 19 -9.14 24.47 17.06
C GLU A 19 -10.33 24.15 16.14
N ASN A 20 -10.25 24.45 14.84
CA ASN A 20 -11.34 24.15 13.92
C ASN A 20 -11.43 22.66 13.61
N VAL A 21 -10.29 21.97 13.50
CA VAL A 21 -10.24 20.51 13.36
C VAL A 21 -10.86 19.85 14.59
N HIS A 22 -10.46 20.29 15.79
CA HIS A 22 -11.03 19.78 17.04
C HIS A 22 -12.55 19.96 17.09
N LYS A 23 -13.07 21.15 16.74
CA LYS A 23 -14.53 21.40 16.67
C LYS A 23 -15.23 20.46 15.69
N LEU A 24 -14.65 20.21 14.52
CA LEU A 24 -15.23 19.29 13.53
C LEU A 24 -15.21 17.84 14.01
N MET A 25 -14.14 17.41 14.68
CA MET A 25 -14.06 16.08 15.29
C MET A 25 -15.13 15.89 16.37
N ASP A 26 -15.28 16.86 17.28
CA ASP A 26 -16.28 16.80 18.34
C ASP A 26 -17.72 16.76 17.78
N LEU A 27 -18.00 17.54 16.73
CA LEU A 27 -19.30 17.53 16.04
C LEU A 27 -19.61 16.22 15.30
N SER A 28 -18.61 15.41 15.02
CA SER A 28 -18.73 14.19 14.19
C SER A 28 -18.44 12.89 14.94
N ILE A 29 -18.06 12.95 16.22
CA ILE A 29 -17.62 11.80 17.02
C ILE A 29 -18.68 10.69 17.15
N ASN A 30 -19.97 11.04 17.07
CA ASN A 30 -21.08 10.10 17.15
C ASN A 30 -21.60 9.63 15.78
N LYS A 31 -20.95 10.03 14.68
CA LYS A 31 -21.31 9.59 13.34
C LYS A 31 -20.59 8.29 13.03
N ASN A 32 -21.37 7.25 12.73
CA ASN A 32 -20.83 6.00 12.25
C ASN A 32 -20.50 6.15 10.75
N TRP A 33 -19.22 6.09 10.39
CA TRP A 33 -18.78 6.24 9.00
C TRP A 33 -19.60 5.33 8.07
N ILE A 34 -19.73 4.04 8.43
CA ILE A 34 -20.24 2.98 7.52
C ILE A 34 -21.69 3.15 7.11
N ASP A 35 -22.46 3.92 7.86
CA ASP A 35 -23.87 4.18 7.58
C ASP A 35 -24.01 5.30 6.53
N LYS A 36 -23.53 5.03 5.30
CA LYS A 36 -23.50 6.01 4.19
C LYS A 36 -24.87 6.59 3.84
N GLU A 37 -25.94 5.81 4.05
CA GLU A 37 -27.32 6.23 3.78
C GLU A 37 -27.81 7.27 4.81
N GLU A 38 -27.42 7.10 6.08
CA GLU A 38 -27.76 8.03 7.16
C GLU A 38 -26.86 9.27 7.15
N TYR A 39 -25.60 9.12 6.68
CA TYR A 39 -24.62 10.19 6.62
C TYR A 39 -24.09 10.44 5.18
N PRO A 40 -24.95 10.78 4.22
CA PRO A 40 -24.56 10.89 2.81
C PRO A 40 -23.57 12.02 2.55
N GLN A 41 -23.59 13.08 3.38
CA GLN A 41 -22.62 14.16 3.28
C GLN A 41 -21.23 13.73 3.74
N SER A 42 -21.12 12.86 4.75
CA SER A 42 -19.84 12.29 5.16
C SER A 42 -19.26 11.39 4.06
N ALA A 43 -20.11 10.55 3.46
CA ALA A 43 -19.72 9.73 2.31
C ALA A 43 -19.28 10.59 1.10
N ALA A 44 -19.95 11.71 0.83
CA ALA A 44 -19.55 12.61 -0.24
C ALA A 44 -18.19 13.28 0.02
N ILE A 45 -17.87 13.61 1.28
CA ILE A 45 -16.55 14.13 1.65
C ILE A 45 -15.48 13.06 1.42
N ASP A 46 -15.72 11.83 1.85
CA ASP A 46 -14.80 10.70 1.61
C ASP A 46 -14.48 10.51 0.12
N LEU A 47 -15.51 10.49 -0.74
CA LEU A 47 -15.31 10.39 -2.20
C LEU A 47 -14.48 11.53 -2.78
N ARG A 48 -14.65 12.76 -2.26
CA ARG A 48 -13.83 13.90 -2.67
C ARG A 48 -12.37 13.74 -2.22
N CYS A 49 -12.13 13.26 -1.00
CA CYS A 49 -10.78 12.95 -0.52
C CYS A 49 -10.10 11.90 -1.41
N VAL A 50 -10.81 10.82 -1.75
CA VAL A 50 -10.31 9.79 -2.68
C VAL A 50 -9.96 10.40 -4.04
N ASN A 51 -10.83 11.25 -4.60
CA ASN A 51 -10.57 11.91 -5.89
C ASN A 51 -9.36 12.87 -5.82
N MET A 52 -9.22 13.65 -4.74
CA MET A 52 -8.09 14.56 -4.56
C MET A 52 -6.76 13.80 -4.42
N VAL A 53 -6.74 12.69 -3.69
CA VAL A 53 -5.53 11.85 -3.55
C VAL A 53 -5.20 11.17 -4.88
N ALA A 54 -6.20 10.68 -5.60
CA ALA A 54 -6.00 10.09 -6.92
C ALA A 54 -5.42 11.09 -7.93
N ASP A 55 -5.92 12.33 -7.94
CA ASP A 55 -5.39 13.42 -8.76
C ASP A 55 -3.94 13.78 -8.35
N LEU A 56 -3.68 13.90 -7.04
CA LEU A 56 -2.33 14.13 -6.50
C LEU A 56 -1.33 13.06 -6.94
N TRP A 57 -1.77 11.80 -7.06
CA TRP A 57 -0.96 10.67 -7.51
C TRP A 57 -1.02 10.42 -9.02
N HIS A 58 -1.59 11.34 -9.79
CA HIS A 58 -1.69 11.26 -11.25
C HIS A 58 -2.38 9.99 -11.75
N ALA A 59 -3.40 9.52 -11.02
CA ALA A 59 -4.19 8.37 -11.44
C ALA A 59 -4.87 8.64 -12.79
N PRO A 60 -4.99 7.64 -13.69
CA PRO A 60 -5.71 7.81 -14.95
C PRO A 60 -7.14 8.30 -14.74
N ALA A 61 -7.56 9.29 -15.53
CA ALA A 61 -8.87 9.92 -15.38
C ALA A 61 -10.00 8.88 -15.48
N PRO A 62 -10.84 8.73 -14.44
CA PRO A 62 -11.93 7.77 -14.44
C PRO A 62 -13.04 8.17 -15.42
N LYS A 63 -13.61 7.20 -16.14
CA LYS A 63 -14.66 7.46 -17.17
C LYS A 63 -15.90 8.18 -16.63
N ASN A 64 -16.22 7.98 -15.35
CA ASN A 64 -17.37 8.57 -14.66
C ASN A 64 -16.96 9.72 -13.70
N GLY A 65 -15.71 10.17 -13.75
CA GLY A 65 -15.20 11.21 -12.85
C GLY A 65 -14.94 10.76 -11.40
N GLN A 66 -15.13 9.48 -11.06
CA GLN A 66 -14.93 8.95 -9.71
C GLN A 66 -13.76 7.97 -9.66
N ALA A 67 -12.72 8.31 -8.90
CA ALA A 67 -11.56 7.46 -8.68
C ALA A 67 -11.94 6.22 -7.84
N VAL A 68 -11.16 5.15 -8.01
CA VAL A 68 -11.30 3.90 -7.25
C VAL A 68 -10.40 3.99 -6.03
N GLY A 69 -11.01 3.94 -4.84
CA GLY A 69 -10.31 3.99 -3.57
C GLY A 69 -11.30 4.04 -2.40
N THR A 70 -10.78 4.02 -1.19
CA THR A 70 -11.54 4.15 0.05
C THR A 70 -10.64 4.71 1.13
N ASN A 71 -11.20 5.41 2.12
CA ASN A 71 -10.49 5.61 3.37
C ASN A 71 -10.33 4.28 4.13
N THR A 72 -9.35 4.26 5.01
CA THR A 72 -9.08 3.17 5.96
C THR A 72 -8.73 3.78 7.31
N ILE A 73 -8.70 2.97 8.36
CA ILE A 73 -8.26 3.42 9.69
C ILE A 73 -6.77 3.81 9.68
N GLY A 74 -5.98 3.21 8.79
CA GLY A 74 -4.59 3.58 8.54
C GLY A 74 -3.94 2.64 7.53
N SER A 75 -2.67 2.92 7.18
CA SER A 75 -1.98 2.19 6.10
C SER A 75 -1.92 0.68 6.30
N SER A 76 -1.99 0.17 7.54
CA SER A 76 -2.06 -1.30 7.77
C SER A 76 -3.27 -1.94 7.09
N GLU A 77 -4.45 -1.33 7.18
CA GLU A 77 -5.66 -1.82 6.50
C GLU A 77 -5.55 -1.59 4.98
N ALA A 78 -5.07 -0.42 4.56
CA ALA A 78 -4.86 -0.12 3.13
C ALA A 78 -3.91 -1.11 2.45
N CYS A 79 -2.78 -1.44 3.08
CA CYS A 79 -1.81 -2.43 2.62
C CYS A 79 -2.45 -3.82 2.50
N MET A 80 -3.25 -4.23 3.48
CA MET A 80 -3.94 -5.52 3.44
C MET A 80 -4.98 -5.58 2.32
N LEU A 81 -5.76 -4.50 2.10
CA LEU A 81 -6.70 -4.41 0.98
C LEU A 81 -5.96 -4.45 -0.37
N GLY A 82 -4.84 -3.72 -0.50
CA GLY A 82 -3.99 -3.73 -1.69
C GLY A 82 -3.36 -5.11 -1.96
N GLY A 83 -2.82 -5.74 -0.92
CA GLY A 83 -2.27 -7.10 -0.98
C GLY A 83 -3.32 -8.14 -1.36
N MET A 84 -4.55 -8.04 -0.82
CA MET A 84 -5.66 -8.89 -1.24
C MET A 84 -5.98 -8.69 -2.72
N ALA A 85 -6.06 -7.45 -3.20
CA ALA A 85 -6.34 -7.17 -4.60
C ALA A 85 -5.27 -7.79 -5.53
N MET A 86 -3.98 -7.68 -5.17
CA MET A 86 -2.88 -8.36 -5.88
C MET A 86 -3.05 -9.88 -5.87
N LYS A 87 -3.28 -10.48 -4.69
CA LYS A 87 -3.45 -11.94 -4.54
C LYS A 87 -4.60 -12.47 -5.42
N TRP A 88 -5.75 -11.79 -5.42
CA TRP A 88 -6.91 -12.24 -6.19
C TRP A 88 -6.74 -12.05 -7.70
N ARG A 89 -6.07 -10.97 -8.15
CA ARG A 89 -5.73 -10.79 -9.57
C ARG A 89 -4.73 -11.85 -10.05
N TRP A 90 -3.68 -12.10 -9.28
CA TRP A 90 -2.72 -13.18 -9.55
C TRP A 90 -3.41 -14.54 -9.65
N ARG A 91 -4.27 -14.89 -8.68
CA ARG A 91 -4.98 -16.17 -8.67
C ARG A 91 -5.81 -16.36 -9.93
N LYS A 92 -6.60 -15.36 -10.33
CA LYS A 92 -7.40 -15.41 -11.57
C LYS A 92 -6.53 -15.62 -12.81
N ARG A 93 -5.37 -14.96 -12.88
CA ARG A 93 -4.41 -15.14 -13.98
C ARG A 93 -3.85 -16.56 -14.03
N MET A 94 -3.49 -17.12 -12.88
CA MET A 94 -2.96 -18.48 -12.79
C MET A 94 -4.02 -19.53 -13.12
N GLU A 95 -5.26 -19.37 -12.64
CA GLU A 95 -6.40 -20.24 -12.98
C GLU A 95 -6.70 -20.22 -14.48
N ALA A 96 -6.73 -19.03 -15.10
CA ALA A 96 -6.94 -18.88 -16.54
C ALA A 96 -5.82 -19.54 -17.37
N ALA A 97 -4.61 -19.61 -16.83
CA ALA A 97 -3.46 -20.29 -17.42
C ALA A 97 -3.37 -21.79 -17.07
N GLY A 98 -4.30 -22.33 -16.27
CA GLY A 98 -4.27 -23.72 -15.80
C GLY A 98 -3.11 -24.05 -14.86
N LYS A 99 -2.54 -23.03 -14.19
CA LYS A 99 -1.40 -23.16 -13.28
C LYS A 99 -1.82 -23.28 -11.81
N PRO A 100 -0.96 -23.83 -10.93
CA PRO A 100 -1.23 -23.88 -9.48
C PRO A 100 -1.42 -22.49 -8.85
N THR A 101 -2.17 -22.44 -7.74
CA THR A 101 -2.53 -21.18 -7.04
C THR A 101 -2.23 -21.22 -5.54
N ASP A 102 -1.44 -22.20 -5.11
CA ASP A 102 -1.21 -22.56 -3.71
C ASP A 102 0.01 -21.87 -3.08
N LYS A 103 0.90 -21.26 -3.87
CA LYS A 103 2.19 -20.72 -3.38
C LYS A 103 2.46 -19.26 -3.75
N PRO A 104 1.54 -18.31 -3.49
CA PRO A 104 1.79 -16.90 -3.79
C PRO A 104 2.95 -16.35 -2.94
N ASN A 105 3.75 -15.45 -3.52
CA ASN A 105 4.75 -14.67 -2.78
C ASN A 105 4.61 -13.16 -3.05
N LEU A 106 5.16 -12.34 -2.16
CA LEU A 106 5.25 -10.88 -2.27
C LEU A 106 6.72 -10.48 -2.10
N VAL A 107 7.25 -9.67 -3.00
CA VAL A 107 8.65 -9.18 -2.95
C VAL A 107 8.67 -7.75 -2.42
N CYS A 108 9.58 -7.45 -1.49
CA CYS A 108 9.70 -6.11 -0.94
C CYS A 108 11.12 -5.82 -0.44
N GLY A 109 11.41 -4.54 -0.19
CA GLY A 109 12.53 -4.11 0.63
C GLY A 109 12.24 -4.26 2.13
N PRO A 110 12.98 -3.53 2.99
CA PRO A 110 12.69 -3.44 4.41
C PRO A 110 11.35 -2.73 4.63
N VAL A 111 10.36 -3.47 5.13
CA VAL A 111 8.96 -3.01 5.20
C VAL A 111 8.46 -2.84 6.64
N GLN A 112 7.33 -2.14 6.77
CA GLN A 112 6.59 -2.04 8.04
C GLN A 112 5.91 -3.38 8.37
N ILE A 113 5.64 -3.63 9.66
CA ILE A 113 5.06 -4.88 10.16
C ILE A 113 3.70 -5.27 9.53
N CYS A 114 2.98 -4.34 8.91
CA CYS A 114 1.71 -4.57 8.21
C CYS A 114 1.84 -5.61 7.10
N TRP A 115 2.95 -5.62 6.36
CA TRP A 115 3.20 -6.58 5.30
C TRP A 115 3.49 -7.98 5.83
N HIS A 116 4.19 -8.09 6.97
CA HIS A 116 4.34 -9.36 7.67
C HIS A 116 2.99 -9.90 8.17
N LYS A 117 2.10 -9.02 8.67
CA LYS A 117 0.74 -9.40 9.06
C LYS A 117 -0.07 -9.88 7.86
N PHE A 118 -0.05 -9.13 6.76
CA PHE A 118 -0.71 -9.53 5.51
C PHE A 118 -0.22 -10.90 5.05
N ALA A 119 1.10 -11.07 4.92
CA ALA A 119 1.72 -12.31 4.48
C ALA A 119 1.30 -13.51 5.34
N ARG A 120 1.31 -13.33 6.67
CA ARG A 120 0.89 -14.37 7.61
C ARG A 120 -0.60 -14.68 7.56
N TYR A 121 -1.46 -13.66 7.49
CA TYR A 121 -2.92 -13.86 7.58
C TYR A 121 -3.52 -14.38 6.28
N TRP A 122 -2.86 -14.11 5.14
CA TRP A 122 -3.30 -14.55 3.83
C TRP A 122 -2.44 -15.67 3.22
N ASP A 123 -1.58 -16.37 3.97
CA ASP A 123 -0.71 -17.42 3.40
C ASP A 123 0.01 -16.95 2.12
N VAL A 124 0.79 -15.88 2.24
CA VAL A 124 1.66 -15.37 1.18
C VAL A 124 3.09 -15.40 1.71
N GLU A 125 4.01 -16.00 0.95
CA GLU A 125 5.43 -15.97 1.28
C GLU A 125 5.95 -14.53 1.14
N LEU A 126 6.53 -13.98 2.21
CA LEU A 126 7.17 -12.66 2.16
C LEU A 126 8.65 -12.81 1.79
N ARG A 127 9.03 -12.34 0.60
CA ARG A 127 10.41 -12.30 0.11
C ARG A 127 11.00 -10.92 0.37
N GLU A 128 11.43 -10.73 1.60
CA GLU A 128 12.03 -9.48 2.06
C GLU A 128 13.52 -9.41 1.69
N ILE A 129 13.90 -8.39 0.93
CA ILE A 129 15.30 -8.15 0.54
C ILE A 129 16.02 -7.45 1.70
N PRO A 130 17.03 -8.09 2.31
CA PRO A 130 17.63 -7.57 3.53
C PRO A 130 18.51 -6.33 3.26
N MET A 131 18.54 -5.43 4.24
CA MET A 131 19.52 -4.34 4.28
C MET A 131 20.95 -4.87 4.41
N ARG A 132 21.90 -4.16 3.81
CA ARG A 132 23.34 -4.39 3.93
C ARG A 132 24.07 -3.06 4.13
N PRO A 133 25.30 -3.05 4.69
CA PRO A 133 26.10 -1.83 4.75
C PRO A 133 26.20 -1.16 3.36
N GLY A 134 25.83 0.11 3.28
CA GLY A 134 25.81 0.88 2.03
C GLY A 134 24.60 0.60 1.11
N GLN A 135 23.68 -0.29 1.49
CA GLN A 135 22.52 -0.66 0.70
C GLN A 135 21.31 -0.92 1.61
N LEU A 136 20.61 0.17 1.94
CA LEU A 136 19.59 0.21 2.99
C LEU A 136 18.15 0.04 2.48
N PHE A 137 17.99 -0.17 1.18
CA PHE A 137 16.69 -0.29 0.52
C PHE A 137 16.78 -1.24 -0.68
N MET A 138 15.64 -1.67 -1.19
CA MET A 138 15.52 -2.55 -2.35
C MET A 138 16.01 -1.87 -3.63
N ASP A 139 16.75 -2.61 -4.45
CA ASP A 139 17.18 -2.17 -5.78
C ASP A 139 16.61 -3.08 -6.87
N PRO A 140 16.57 -2.61 -8.13
CA PRO A 140 15.95 -3.35 -9.22
C PRO A 140 16.54 -4.74 -9.46
N LYS A 141 17.85 -4.92 -9.27
CA LYS A 141 18.50 -6.20 -9.54
C LYS A 141 18.06 -7.25 -8.52
N ARG A 142 18.18 -6.95 -7.22
CA ARG A 142 17.76 -7.90 -6.17
C ARG A 142 16.25 -8.12 -6.16
N MET A 143 15.47 -7.10 -6.53
CA MET A 143 14.02 -7.23 -6.72
C MET A 143 13.70 -8.30 -7.76
N ILE A 144 14.25 -8.18 -8.97
CA ILE A 144 14.00 -9.16 -10.04
C ILE A 144 14.53 -10.55 -9.70
N GLU A 145 15.68 -10.66 -9.03
CA GLU A 145 16.21 -11.95 -8.56
C GLU A 145 15.28 -12.69 -7.59
N ALA A 146 14.40 -11.95 -6.89
CA ALA A 146 13.42 -12.50 -5.96
C ALA A 146 12.04 -12.77 -6.61
N CYS A 147 11.79 -12.27 -7.82
CA CYS A 147 10.53 -12.43 -8.54
C CYS A 147 10.43 -13.77 -9.27
N ASP A 148 9.23 -14.36 -9.27
CA ASP A 148 8.87 -15.51 -10.08
C ASP A 148 7.40 -15.46 -10.52
N GLU A 149 6.92 -16.52 -11.16
CA GLU A 149 5.53 -16.64 -11.64
C GLU A 149 4.46 -16.62 -10.53
N ASN A 150 4.86 -16.88 -9.29
CA ASN A 150 3.99 -16.85 -8.13
C ASN A 150 4.04 -15.50 -7.39
N THR A 151 4.89 -14.56 -7.83
CA THR A 151 4.94 -13.21 -7.27
C THR A 151 3.65 -12.47 -7.60
N ILE A 152 2.87 -12.15 -6.56
CA ILE A 152 1.60 -11.44 -6.68
C ILE A 152 1.81 -9.94 -6.89
N GLY A 153 2.95 -9.43 -6.43
CA GLY A 153 3.35 -8.04 -6.59
C GLY A 153 4.67 -7.71 -5.90
N VAL A 154 5.18 -6.52 -6.21
CA VAL A 154 6.33 -5.90 -5.54
C VAL A 154 5.85 -4.70 -4.72
N VAL A 155 6.40 -4.56 -3.51
CA VAL A 155 6.14 -3.41 -2.63
C VAL A 155 7.41 -2.60 -2.41
N PRO A 156 7.63 -1.52 -3.16
CA PRO A 156 8.54 -0.47 -2.73
C PRO A 156 7.96 0.37 -1.58
N THR A 157 8.80 0.76 -0.64
CA THR A 157 8.44 1.69 0.43
C THR A 157 8.94 3.11 0.14
N PHE A 158 8.01 4.04 -0.11
CA PHE A 158 8.29 5.44 -0.38
C PHE A 158 8.46 6.24 0.92
N GLY A 159 9.42 5.81 1.73
CA GLY A 159 9.70 6.36 3.06
C GLY A 159 9.94 5.24 4.06
N VAL A 160 11.03 4.50 3.88
CA VAL A 160 11.37 3.34 4.70
C VAL A 160 11.38 3.73 6.19
N THR A 161 10.55 3.09 7.00
CA THR A 161 10.32 3.48 8.41
C THR A 161 11.61 3.61 9.22
N TYR A 162 12.59 2.75 8.95
CA TYR A 162 13.84 2.67 9.72
C TYR A 162 14.91 3.69 9.30
N THR A 163 14.87 4.17 8.05
CA THR A 163 15.98 4.95 7.46
C THR A 163 15.53 6.26 6.80
N GLY A 164 14.24 6.41 6.50
CA GLY A 164 13.69 7.54 5.75
C GLY A 164 14.07 7.55 4.26
N ASN A 165 14.75 6.51 3.76
CA ASN A 165 15.07 6.41 2.34
C ASN A 165 13.83 6.18 1.49
N TYR A 166 13.86 6.69 0.26
CA TYR A 166 12.84 6.40 -0.74
C TYR A 166 13.27 5.26 -1.65
N GLU A 167 12.43 4.23 -1.73
CA GLU A 167 12.45 3.28 -2.84
C GLU A 167 11.68 3.91 -4.00
N PHE A 168 12.38 4.68 -4.83
CA PHE A 168 11.76 5.37 -5.95
C PHE A 168 11.09 4.34 -6.90
N PRO A 169 9.82 4.55 -7.29
CA PRO A 169 9.11 3.56 -8.11
C PRO A 169 9.72 3.37 -9.50
N GLN A 170 10.20 4.44 -10.16
CA GLN A 170 10.57 4.39 -11.59
C GLN A 170 11.62 3.32 -11.92
N PRO A 171 12.79 3.22 -11.24
CA PRO A 171 13.79 2.21 -11.59
C PRO A 171 13.31 0.77 -11.35
N LEU A 172 12.42 0.57 -10.39
CA LEU A 172 11.81 -0.72 -10.09
C LEU A 172 10.76 -1.07 -11.15
N HIS A 173 9.95 -0.09 -11.56
CA HIS A 173 8.94 -0.26 -12.59
C HIS A 173 9.57 -0.60 -13.94
N ASP A 174 10.61 0.14 -14.36
CA ASP A 174 11.33 -0.11 -15.60
C ASP A 174 11.92 -1.53 -15.65
N ALA A 175 12.38 -2.04 -14.50
CA ALA A 175 12.90 -3.39 -14.38
C ALA A 175 11.80 -4.46 -14.46
N LEU A 176 10.62 -4.21 -13.87
CA LEU A 176 9.46 -5.09 -14.01
C LEU A 176 8.95 -5.13 -15.46
N ASP A 177 8.87 -3.99 -16.13
CA ASP A 177 8.46 -3.92 -17.54
C ASP A 177 9.43 -4.72 -18.43
N LYS A 178 10.74 -4.57 -18.19
CA LYS A 178 11.75 -5.38 -18.88
C LYS A 178 11.58 -6.88 -18.57
N PHE A 179 11.35 -7.24 -17.30
CA PHE A 179 11.16 -8.63 -16.90
C PHE A 179 9.93 -9.25 -17.54
N GLN A 180 8.83 -8.49 -17.64
CA GLN A 180 7.62 -8.91 -18.36
C GLN A 180 7.90 -9.10 -19.85
N ALA A 181 8.62 -8.19 -20.50
CA ALA A 181 8.99 -8.32 -21.91
C ALA A 181 9.86 -9.56 -22.19
N ASP A 182 10.77 -9.89 -21.28
CA ASP A 182 11.70 -11.01 -21.43
C ASP A 182 11.05 -12.37 -21.09
N THR A 183 10.09 -12.42 -20.17
CA THR A 183 9.56 -13.69 -19.60
C THR A 183 8.06 -13.93 -19.82
N GLY A 184 7.31 -12.88 -20.13
CA GLY A 184 5.84 -12.88 -20.15
C GLY A 184 5.18 -12.85 -18.76
N ILE A 185 5.95 -12.76 -17.68
CA ILE A 185 5.41 -12.69 -16.31
C ILE A 185 5.07 -11.23 -15.98
N ASP A 186 3.80 -10.97 -15.72
CA ASP A 186 3.25 -9.65 -15.39
C ASP A 186 3.05 -9.52 -13.86
N ILE A 187 3.75 -8.58 -13.23
CA ILE A 187 3.80 -8.41 -11.77
C ILE A 187 3.35 -6.99 -11.40
N ASP A 188 2.32 -6.90 -10.54
CA ASP A 188 1.83 -5.62 -10.05
C ASP A 188 2.85 -4.93 -9.13
N MET A 189 2.80 -3.59 -9.07
CA MET A 189 3.54 -2.80 -8.08
C MET A 189 2.57 -2.07 -7.15
N HIS A 190 2.84 -2.10 -5.84
CA HIS A 190 2.09 -1.36 -4.82
C HIS A 190 3.05 -0.48 -4.02
N ILE A 191 2.83 0.84 -4.04
CA ILE A 191 3.70 1.78 -3.33
C ILE A 191 3.15 1.98 -1.92
N ASP A 192 3.95 1.61 -0.91
CA ASP A 192 3.68 1.90 0.51
C ASP A 192 4.33 3.23 0.92
#